data_AF-A0A2A2IF79-F1
#
_entry.id   AF-A0A2A2IF79-F1
#
_cell.length_a   1.000
_cell.length_b   1.000
_cell.length_c   1.000
_cell.angle_alpha   90.00
_cell.angle_beta   90.00
_cell.angle_gamma   90.00
#
_symmetry.space_group_name_H-M   'P 1'
#
loop_
_entity.id
_entity.type
_entity.pdbx_description
1 polymer ?
#
loop_
_entity_poly.entity_id
_entity_poly.type
_entity_poly.pdbx_seq_one_letter_code
_entity_poly.pdbx_strand_id
1 'polypeptide(L)'
;MKVLATASLRYWDGEAISTAPERLEIIVKFKEKGKLFKTKLGETLVTTRDSIFSDISMTYDEFLDEMNHVVSDKEIIEERAETMIKEYFKYEARHVAANVKKQGILDKVDKLNDIKVKVKID
;
A
#
# COMPACT_ATOMS: atom_id res chain seq x y z
N MET A 1 0.54 17.70 8.14
CA MET A 1 0.23 16.70 9.19
C MET A 1 1.56 16.08 9.62
N LYS A 2 1.92 16.06 10.91
CA LYS A 2 3.13 15.37 11.40
C LYS A 2 2.74 13.98 11.92
N VAL A 3 3.36 12.94 11.40
CA VAL A 3 3.16 11.55 11.83
C VAL A 3 4.51 11.02 12.32
N LEU A 4 4.56 10.53 13.55
CA LEU A 4 5.73 9.82 14.05
C LEU A 4 5.73 8.41 13.48
N ALA A 5 6.70 8.13 12.62
CA ALA A 5 6.88 6.85 11.96
C ALA A 5 8.24 6.26 12.31
N THR A 6 8.31 4.93 12.28
CA THR A 6 9.56 4.17 12.37
C THR A 6 9.68 3.33 11.11
N ALA A 7 10.78 3.47 10.39
CA ALA A 7 11.14 2.62 9.28
C ALA A 7 12.21 1.62 9.74
N SER A 8 12.11 0.38 9.28
CA SER A 8 13.12 -0.67 9.51
C SER A 8 13.30 -1.48 8.24
N LEU A 9 14.54 -1.84 7.93
CA LEU A 9 14.84 -2.75 6.84
C LEU A 9 14.72 -4.20 7.31
N ARG A 10 14.23 -5.05 6.42
CA ARG A 10 14.18 -6.50 6.59
C ARG A 10 14.75 -7.16 5.35
N TYR A 11 15.81 -7.92 5.53
CA TYR A 11 16.32 -8.81 4.50
C TYR A 11 15.61 -10.16 4.60
N TRP A 12 15.22 -10.69 3.45
CA TRP A 12 14.72 -12.05 3.28
C TRP A 12 15.75 -12.84 2.50
N ASP A 13 16.32 -13.83 3.18
CA ASP A 13 17.09 -14.87 2.54
C ASP A 13 16.13 -15.75 1.71
N GLY A 14 16.33 -15.75 0.40
CA GLY A 14 15.51 -16.52 -0.52
C GLY A 14 16.12 -17.89 -0.73
N GLU A 15 15.62 -18.92 -0.05
CA GLU A 15 16.14 -20.30 -0.17
C GLU A 15 16.14 -20.83 -1.63
N ALA A 16 15.38 -20.21 -2.54
CA ALA A 16 15.52 -20.38 -3.98
C ALA A 16 14.94 -19.20 -4.78
N ILE A 17 15.71 -18.68 -5.75
CA ILE A 17 15.37 -17.56 -6.67
C ILE A 17 13.99 -17.75 -7.35
N SER A 18 13.57 -18.99 -7.59
CA SER A 18 12.35 -19.33 -8.33
C SER A 18 11.07 -19.37 -7.48
N THR A 19 11.15 -19.65 -6.18
CA THR A 19 9.97 -19.86 -5.30
C THR A 19 9.82 -18.81 -4.20
N ALA A 20 10.92 -18.19 -3.77
CA ALA A 20 10.93 -17.11 -2.79
C ALA A 20 12.18 -16.24 -3.05
N PRO A 21 12.09 -15.20 -3.89
CA PRO A 21 13.26 -14.42 -4.25
C PRO A 21 13.83 -13.73 -3.02
N GLU A 22 15.16 -13.72 -2.98
CA GLU A 22 15.95 -12.94 -2.02
C GLU A 22 15.66 -11.46 -2.24
N ARG A 23 15.37 -10.74 -1.15
CA ARG A 23 14.89 -9.36 -1.24
C ARG A 23 15.14 -8.53 0.01
N LEU A 24 15.29 -7.23 -0.21
CA LEU A 24 15.31 -6.20 0.82
C LEU A 24 13.95 -5.52 0.88
N GLU A 25 13.33 -5.51 2.05
CA GLU A 25 12.04 -4.85 2.29
C GLU A 25 12.20 -3.68 3.26
N ILE A 26 11.41 -2.64 3.04
CA ILE A 26 11.18 -1.59 4.04
C ILE A 26 9.87 -1.86 4.77
N ILE A 27 9.91 -1.77 6.09
CA ILE A 27 8.74 -1.88 6.95
C ILE A 27 8.55 -0.55 7.67
N VAL A 28 7.42 0.10 7.38
CA VAL A 28 7.07 1.39 7.99
C VAL A 28 5.94 1.18 8.99
N LYS A 29 6.14 1.63 10.23
CA LYS A 29 5.12 1.60 11.28
C LYS A 29 4.82 3.00 11.78
N PHE A 30 3.55 3.36 11.88
CA PHE A 30 3.15 4.67 12.40
C PHE A 30 1.82 4.60 13.17
N LYS A 31 1.61 5.59 14.03
CA LYS A 31 0.38 5.72 14.82
C LYS A 31 -0.56 6.70 14.15
N GLU A 32 -1.72 6.22 13.74
CA GLU A 32 -2.81 7.06 13.25
C GLU A 32 -3.60 7.67 14.41
N LYS A 33 -4.11 8.88 14.21
CA LYS A 33 -5.01 9.52 15.17
C LYS A 33 -6.30 8.70 15.26
N GLY A 34 -6.67 8.28 16.48
CA GLY A 34 -7.91 7.54 16.74
C GLY A 34 -7.81 6.02 16.57
N LYS A 35 -6.72 5.46 16.03
CA LYS A 35 -6.52 3.99 16.01
C LYS A 35 -5.79 3.52 17.26
N LEU A 36 -6.22 2.40 17.85
CA LEU A 36 -5.58 1.80 19.03
C LEU A 36 -4.23 1.15 18.69
N PHE A 37 -4.13 0.52 17.52
CA PHE A 37 -2.91 -0.14 17.06
C PHE A 37 -2.12 0.72 16.06
N LYS A 38 -0.81 0.43 15.93
CA LYS A 38 0.03 1.04 14.90
C LYS A 38 -0.27 0.38 13.55
N THR A 39 -0.34 1.20 12.52
CA THR A 39 -0.43 0.73 11.13
C THR A 39 0.95 0.30 10.67
N LYS A 40 1.02 -0.81 9.93
CA LYS A 40 2.25 -1.39 9.39
C LYS A 40 2.11 -1.50 7.88
N LEU A 41 3.02 -0.89 7.15
CA LEU A 41 3.17 -1.01 5.70
C LEU A 41 4.48 -1.75 5.39
N GLY A 42 4.49 -2.49 4.29
CA GLY A 42 5.66 -3.20 3.80
C GLY A 42 5.78 -3.08 2.29
N GLU A 43 6.98 -2.81 1.80
CA GLU A 43 7.30 -2.69 0.37
C GLU A 43 8.66 -3.36 0.11
N THR A 44 8.80 -3.98 -1.05
CA THR A 44 10.08 -4.53 -1.52
C THR A 44 10.87 -3.40 -2.20
N LEU A 45 12.09 -3.15 -1.73
CA LEU A 45 12.99 -2.17 -2.31
C LEU A 45 13.83 -2.77 -3.44
N VAL A 46 14.42 -3.92 -3.18
CA VAL A 46 15.34 -4.63 -4.09
C VAL A 46 15.01 -6.12 -4.01
N THR A 47 15.01 -6.81 -5.14
CA THR A 47 14.66 -8.24 -5.22
C THR A 47 15.42 -8.88 -6.37
N THR A 48 15.89 -10.11 -6.17
CA THR A 48 16.53 -10.92 -7.23
C THR A 48 15.57 -11.27 -8.37
N ARG A 49 14.27 -11.04 -8.19
CA ARG A 49 13.23 -11.27 -9.21
C ARG A 49 12.27 -10.08 -9.29
N ASP A 50 12.11 -9.53 -10.48
CA ASP A 50 11.04 -8.57 -10.76
C ASP A 50 9.69 -9.34 -10.83
N SER A 51 8.80 -9.04 -9.88
CA SER A 51 7.56 -9.83 -9.68
C SER A 51 6.43 -9.44 -10.63
N ILE A 52 6.62 -8.44 -11.48
CA ILE A 52 5.57 -7.90 -12.36
C ILE A 52 5.90 -8.07 -13.85
N PHE A 53 7.18 -8.11 -14.24
CA PHE A 53 7.60 -8.28 -15.64
C PHE A 53 8.68 -9.35 -15.77
N SER A 54 8.40 -10.37 -16.58
CA SER A 54 9.17 -11.62 -16.67
C SER A 54 10.55 -11.53 -17.34
N ASP A 55 11.01 -10.35 -17.77
CA ASP A 55 12.07 -10.28 -18.78
C ASP A 55 13.33 -9.50 -18.36
N ILE A 56 13.40 -8.97 -17.13
CA ILE A 56 14.62 -8.34 -16.60
C ILE A 56 14.90 -8.90 -15.20
N SER A 57 15.64 -10.01 -15.15
CA SER A 57 16.30 -10.44 -13.93
C SER A 57 17.60 -9.68 -13.78
N MET A 58 17.76 -8.92 -12.69
CA MET A 58 19.09 -8.44 -12.31
C MET A 58 19.98 -9.64 -12.00
N THR A 59 21.26 -9.54 -12.35
CA THR A 59 22.27 -10.49 -11.89
C THR A 59 22.42 -10.41 -10.38
N TYR A 60 23.00 -11.46 -9.78
CA TYR A 60 23.22 -11.45 -8.33
C TYR A 60 24.18 -10.34 -7.89
N ASP A 61 25.20 -10.04 -8.70
CA ASP A 61 26.13 -8.94 -8.40
C ASP A 61 25.42 -7.58 -8.45
N GLU A 62 24.60 -7.33 -9.48
CA GLU A 62 23.77 -6.11 -9.55
C GLU A 62 22.82 -6.01 -8.35
N PHE A 63 22.27 -7.14 -7.90
CA PHE A 63 21.41 -7.19 -6.71
C PHE A 63 22.17 -6.78 -5.44
N LEU A 64 23.38 -7.29 -5.26
CA LEU A 64 24.22 -6.94 -4.12
C LEU A 64 24.64 -5.47 -4.17
N ASP A 65 25.01 -4.95 -5.35
CA ASP A 65 25.38 -3.55 -5.53
C ASP A 65 24.22 -2.61 -5.21
N GLU A 66 23.02 -2.90 -5.74
CA GLU A 66 21.81 -2.11 -5.48
C GLU A 66 21.42 -2.18 -4.00
N MET A 67 21.51 -3.37 -3.39
CA MET A 67 21.24 -3.52 -1.96
C MET A 67 22.23 -2.70 -1.12
N ASN A 68 23.52 -2.77 -1.44
CA ASN A 68 24.56 -2.00 -0.76
C ASN A 68 24.33 -0.50 -0.91
N HIS A 69 23.94 -0.04 -2.09
CA HIS A 69 23.58 1.35 -2.33
C HIS A 69 22.43 1.78 -1.41
N VAL A 70 21.32 1.04 -1.43
CA VAL A 70 20.12 1.35 -0.64
C VAL A 70 20.37 1.30 0.87
N VAL A 71 21.13 0.32 1.39
CA VAL A 71 21.41 0.24 2.84
C VAL A 71 22.42 1.30 3.31
N SER A 72 23.25 1.80 2.39
CA SER A 72 24.25 2.84 2.69
C SER A 72 23.68 4.25 2.70
N ASP A 73 22.54 4.46 2.03
CA ASP A 73 21.91 5.77 1.88
C ASP A 73 20.66 5.91 2.76
N LYS A 74 20.82 6.62 3.88
CA LYS A 74 19.73 6.90 4.82
C LYS A 74 18.62 7.77 4.20
N GLU A 75 18.96 8.67 3.29
CA GLU A 75 17.99 9.59 2.69
C GLU A 75 16.99 8.84 1.80
N ILE A 76 17.48 7.86 1.01
CA ILE A 76 16.63 6.98 0.19
C ILE A 76 15.58 6.26 1.06
N ILE A 77 15.99 5.75 2.23
CA ILE A 77 15.08 5.06 3.15
C ILE A 77 14.04 6.01 3.74
N GLU A 78 14.44 7.22 4.13
CA GLU A 78 13.54 8.23 4.68
C GLU A 78 12.52 8.71 3.63
N GLU A 79 12.97 9.01 2.42
CA GLU A 79 12.11 9.43 1.31
C GLU A 79 11.10 8.34 0.94
N ARG A 80 11.55 7.09 0.86
CA ARG A 80 10.67 5.96 0.56
C ARG A 80 9.62 5.76 1.66
N ALA A 81 10.02 5.82 2.92
CA ALA A 81 9.09 5.70 4.04
C ALA A 81 8.05 6.83 4.05
N GLU A 82 8.46 8.06 3.75
CA GLU A 82 7.54 9.19 3.64
C GLU A 82 6.54 9.00 2.50
N THR A 83 7.01 8.53 1.35
CA THR A 83 6.17 8.24 0.17
C THR A 83 5.11 7.20 0.50
N MET A 84 5.49 6.08 1.12
CA MET A 84 4.55 5.02 1.53
C MET A 84 3.43 5.56 2.44
N ILE A 85 3.77 6.41 3.41
CA ILE A 85 2.78 7.00 4.33
C ILE A 85 1.85 7.96 3.57
N LYS A 86 2.39 8.81 2.69
CA LYS A 86 1.59 9.74 1.88
C LYS A 86 0.60 8.99 0.98
N GLU A 87 1.04 7.93 0.34
CA GLU A 87 0.21 7.12 -0.55
C GLU A 87 -0.89 6.39 0.21
N TYR A 88 -0.57 5.83 1.38
CA TYR A 88 -1.57 5.22 2.26
C TYR A 88 -2.71 6.19 2.61
N PHE A 89 -2.39 7.41 3.08
CA PHE A 89 -3.42 8.39 3.41
C PHE A 89 -4.20 8.90 2.19
N LYS A 90 -3.54 9.00 1.02
CA LYS A 90 -4.20 9.34 -0.24
C LYS A 90 -5.20 8.26 -0.66
N TYR A 91 -4.85 7.00 -0.50
CA TYR A 91 -5.72 5.86 -0.79
C TYR A 91 -6.90 5.79 0.19
N GLU A 92 -6.65 5.87 1.50
CA GLU A 92 -7.69 5.90 2.53
C GLU A 92 -8.69 7.04 2.29
N ALA A 93 -8.22 8.25 2.00
CA ALA A 93 -9.09 9.40 1.71
C ALA A 93 -10.01 9.18 0.51
N ARG A 94 -9.52 8.51 -0.55
CA ARG A 94 -10.32 8.16 -1.73
C ARG A 94 -11.41 7.15 -1.37
N HIS A 95 -11.10 6.15 -0.55
CA HIS A 95 -12.07 5.14 -0.12
C HIS A 95 -13.13 5.69 0.82
N VAL A 96 -12.76 6.57 1.76
CA VAL A 96 -13.74 7.27 2.60
C VAL A 96 -14.72 8.07 1.75
N ALA A 97 -14.23 8.85 0.78
CA ALA A 97 -15.09 9.64 -0.11
C ALA A 97 -16.00 8.75 -0.99
N ALA A 98 -15.49 7.62 -1.48
CA ALA A 98 -16.27 6.66 -2.26
C ALA A 98 -17.37 6.00 -1.42
N ASN A 99 -17.06 5.61 -0.18
CA ASN A 99 -18.02 5.01 0.74
C ASN A 99 -19.14 5.99 1.14
N VAL A 100 -18.80 7.27 1.39
CA VAL A 100 -19.80 8.32 1.68
C VAL A 100 -20.75 8.51 0.48
N LYS A 101 -20.22 8.55 -0.75
CA LYS A 101 -21.06 8.65 -1.96
C LYS A 101 -21.95 7.42 -2.13
N LYS A 102 -21.42 6.22 -1.91
CA LYS A 102 -22.19 4.97 -1.97
C LYS A 102 -23.34 4.97 -0.97
N GLN A 103 -23.08 5.37 0.28
CA GLN A 103 -24.11 5.44 1.32
C GLN A 103 -25.20 6.46 0.94
N GLY A 104 -24.83 7.63 0.44
CA GLY A 104 -25.80 8.64 -0.01
C GLY A 104 -26.66 8.19 -1.21
N ILE A 105 -26.19 7.24 -2.02
CA ILE A 105 -26.99 6.61 -3.08
C ILE A 105 -27.95 5.58 -2.47
N LEU A 106 -27.48 4.72 -1.58
CA LEU A 106 -28.32 3.74 -0.89
C LEU A 106 -29.47 4.42 -0.13
N ASP A 107 -29.18 5.50 0.60
CA ASP A 107 -30.20 6.26 1.33
C ASP A 107 -31.26 6.88 0.40
N LYS A 108 -30.89 7.22 -0.84
CA LYS A 108 -31.85 7.73 -1.84
C LYS A 108 -32.71 6.63 -2.42
N VAL A 109 -32.12 5.45 -2.67
CA VAL A 109 -32.84 4.26 -3.15
C VAL A 109 -33.83 3.78 -2.09
N ASP A 110 -33.42 3.71 -0.82
CA ASP A 110 -34.30 3.29 0.27
C ASP A 110 -35.50 4.22 0.44
N LYS A 111 -35.31 5.52 0.23
CA LYS A 111 -36.42 6.50 0.21
C LYS A 111 -37.36 6.34 -0.96
N LEU A 112 -36.93 5.68 -2.04
CA LEU A 112 -37.76 5.39 -3.21
C LEU A 112 -38.50 4.05 -3.09
N ASN A 113 -38.28 3.23 -2.05
CA ASN A 113 -38.87 1.89 -1.95
C ASN A 113 -40.41 1.86 -1.84
N ASP A 114 -41.10 2.99 -1.73
CA ASP A 114 -42.55 3.06 -1.65
C ASP A 114 -43.16 3.97 -2.74
N ILE A 115 -43.01 3.57 -4.01
CA ILE A 115 -43.63 4.25 -5.15
C ILE A 115 -45.08 3.79 -5.30
N LYS A 116 -46.03 4.60 -4.83
CA LYS A 116 -47.47 4.37 -5.06
C LYS A 116 -47.84 4.76 -6.49
N VAL A 117 -48.04 3.77 -7.34
CA VAL A 117 -48.49 3.96 -8.73
C VAL A 117 -50.02 3.83 -8.79
N LYS A 118 -50.70 4.88 -9.27
CA LYS A 118 -52.14 4.80 -9.62
C LYS A 118 -52.27 4.44 -11.09
N VAL A 119 -52.84 3.27 -11.37
CA VAL A 119 -53.13 2.80 -12.72
C VAL A 119 -54.62 3.00 -13.01
N LYS A 120 -54.95 3.63 -14.14
CA LYS A 120 -56.30 3.59 -14.73
C LYS A 120 -56.33 2.45 -15.74
N ILE A 121 -57.36 1.62 -15.65
CA ILE A 121 -57.63 0.55 -16.61
C ILE A 121 -58.93 0.95 -17.32
N ASP A 122 -58.89 1.02 -18.64
CA ASP A 122 -60.05 1.24 -19.52
C ASP A 122 -60.75 -0.08 -19.84
#